data_AF-A0A1H3HS14-F1
#
_entry.id   AF-A0A1H3HS14-F1
#
_cell.length_a   1.000
_cell.length_b   1.000
_cell.length_c   1.000
_cell.angle_alpha   90.00
_cell.angle_beta   90.00
_cell.angle_gamma   90.00
#
_symmetry.space_group_name_H-M   'P 1'
#
loop_
_entity.id
_entity.type
_entity.pdbx_description
1 polymer ?
#
loop_
_entity_poly.entity_id
_entity_poly.type
_entity_poly.pdbx_seq_one_letter_code
_entity_poly.pdbx_strand_id
1 'polypeptide(L)'
;MVTGPDGIAHRAGDATTDESLSRVLGRPVQLRRETDVPHHDESPVHLITTSSVAEPIGRPIDARRFRANVVLDTGATTGRSRWRTAGTGATSPSGTSWSSPLGPGMPRCRMADLSVPGQVEELPILKTIARHHDVLFGLQAHVARGGHVRCGDTARLI
;
A
#
# COMPACT_ATOMS: atom_id res chain seq x y z
N MET A 1 -4.28 16.16 -8.89
CA MET A 1 -5.21 16.75 -7.89
C MET A 1 -5.19 15.82 -6.69
N VAL A 2 -5.25 16.37 -5.48
CA VAL A 2 -5.40 15.59 -4.24
C VAL A 2 -6.63 16.15 -3.52
N THR A 3 -7.51 15.29 -3.02
CA THR A 3 -8.69 15.74 -2.27
C THR A 3 -8.37 15.75 -0.78
N GLY A 4 -8.58 16.89 -0.12
CA GLY A 4 -8.41 17.05 1.31
C GLY A 4 -9.50 16.34 2.13
N PRO A 5 -9.31 16.21 3.46
CA PRO A 5 -10.32 15.62 4.35
C PRO A 5 -11.61 16.47 4.44
N ASP A 6 -11.53 17.75 4.07
CA ASP A 6 -12.64 18.69 3.89
C ASP A 6 -13.37 18.52 2.55
N GLY A 7 -12.93 17.60 1.70
CA GLY A 7 -13.48 17.35 0.36
C GLY A 7 -12.98 18.33 -0.72
N ILE A 8 -12.10 19.27 -0.38
CA ILE A 8 -11.58 20.27 -1.32
C ILE A 8 -10.50 19.65 -2.20
N ALA A 9 -10.60 19.90 -3.51
CA ALA A 9 -9.62 19.41 -4.46
C ALA A 9 -8.44 20.41 -4.60
N HIS A 10 -7.24 19.94 -4.28
CA HIS A 10 -6.00 20.69 -4.33
C HIS A 10 -5.15 20.33 -5.55
N ARG A 11 -4.51 21.33 -6.17
CA ARG A 11 -3.63 21.18 -7.33
C ARG A 11 -2.18 21.30 -6.90
N ALA A 12 -1.36 20.30 -7.23
CA ALA A 12 0.09 20.39 -7.04
C ALA A 12 0.68 21.56 -7.84
N GLY A 13 1.56 22.34 -7.21
CA GLY A 13 2.21 23.52 -7.77
C GLY A 13 1.41 24.82 -7.66
N ASP A 14 0.23 24.79 -7.03
CA ASP A 14 -0.59 25.98 -6.77
C ASP A 14 -0.25 26.58 -5.39
N ALA A 15 0.04 27.88 -5.33
CA ALA A 15 0.36 28.57 -4.08
C ALA A 15 -0.78 28.47 -3.05
N THR A 16 -2.03 28.47 -3.49
CA THR A 16 -3.19 28.34 -2.58
C THR A 16 -3.27 26.94 -1.95
N THR A 17 -2.79 25.91 -2.67
CA THR A 17 -2.66 24.56 -2.13
C THR A 17 -1.54 24.50 -1.10
N ASP A 18 -0.39 25.11 -1.39
CA ASP A 18 0.75 25.16 -0.47
C ASP A 18 0.38 25.88 0.84
N GLU A 19 -0.33 27.01 0.76
CA GLU A 19 -0.85 27.73 1.93
C GLU A 19 -1.84 26.88 2.74
N SER A 20 -2.78 26.21 2.06
CA SER A 20 -3.77 25.35 2.73
C SER A 20 -3.10 24.23 3.51
N LEU A 21 -2.21 23.48 2.84
CA LEU A 21 -1.49 22.38 3.47
C LEU A 21 -0.55 22.86 4.57
N SER A 22 0.11 24.01 4.38
CA SER A 22 1.00 24.59 5.41
C SER A 22 0.25 24.95 6.67
N ARG A 23 -0.98 25.49 6.54
CA ARG A 23 -1.85 25.80 7.68
C ARG A 23 -2.28 24.53 8.42
N VAL A 24 -2.70 23.49 7.70
CA VAL A 24 -3.13 22.22 8.29
C VAL A 24 -1.98 21.51 9.01
N LEU A 25 -0.77 21.53 8.43
CA LEU A 25 0.40 20.82 8.96
C LEU A 25 1.20 21.66 9.98
N GLY A 26 0.85 22.93 10.19
CA GLY A 26 1.53 23.83 11.12
C GLY A 26 2.97 24.17 10.74
N ARG A 27 3.35 23.97 9.47
CA ARG A 27 4.70 24.25 8.96
C ARG A 27 4.67 24.53 7.45
N PRO A 28 5.61 25.32 6.91
CA PRO A 28 5.70 25.55 5.46
C PRO A 28 5.91 24.23 4.70
N VAL A 29 5.04 23.95 3.73
CA VAL A 29 5.15 22.80 2.83
C VAL A 29 4.73 23.19 1.42
N GLN A 30 5.10 22.36 0.45
CA GLN A 30 4.66 22.50 -0.94
C GLN A 30 4.18 21.15 -1.48
N LEU A 31 3.09 21.15 -2.25
CA LEU A 31 2.65 19.96 -2.99
C LEU A 31 3.22 19.99 -4.40
N ARG A 32 4.14 19.09 -4.70
CA ARG A 32 4.76 18.97 -6.03
C ARG A 32 4.41 17.65 -6.69
N ARG A 33 4.48 17.63 -8.02
CA ARG A 33 4.47 16.36 -8.75
C ARG A 33 5.81 15.67 -8.53
N GLU A 34 5.77 14.34 -8.47
CA GLU A 34 6.97 13.52 -8.52
C GLU A 34 7.77 13.85 -9.79
N THR A 35 9.10 13.83 -9.66
CA THR A 35 10.04 14.04 -10.77
C THR A 35 11.07 12.91 -10.74
N ASP A 36 12.34 13.21 -10.47
CA ASP A 36 13.41 12.21 -10.43
C ASP A 36 13.56 11.56 -9.05
N VAL A 37 13.00 12.19 -8.01
CA VAL A 37 12.95 11.64 -6.65
C VAL A 37 11.59 10.96 -6.45
N PRO A 38 11.54 9.63 -6.28
CA PRO A 38 10.30 8.94 -6.01
C PRO A 38 9.68 9.40 -4.69
N HIS A 39 8.35 9.49 -4.65
CA HIS A 39 7.60 9.79 -3.43
C HIS A 39 7.22 8.53 -2.64
N HIS A 40 7.54 7.34 -3.15
CA HIS A 40 7.45 6.08 -2.40
C HIS A 40 8.79 5.77 -1.74
N ASP A 41 8.73 4.95 -0.68
CA ASP A 41 9.92 4.51 0.05
C ASP A 41 10.59 3.35 -0.72
N GLU A 42 10.34 2.10 -0.35
CA GLU A 42 11.06 0.94 -0.89
C GLU A 42 10.62 0.47 -2.28
N SER A 43 9.34 0.62 -2.64
CA SER A 43 8.81 0.05 -3.89
C SER A 43 7.56 0.81 -4.38
N PRO A 44 7.41 0.98 -5.71
CA PRO A 44 6.30 1.74 -6.29
C PRO A 44 4.95 1.06 -6.12
N VAL A 45 4.93 -0.27 -5.94
CA VAL A 45 3.71 -1.02 -5.65
C VAL A 45 3.92 -1.93 -4.44
N HIS A 46 3.00 -1.84 -3.49
CA HIS A 46 2.85 -2.73 -2.34
C HIS A 46 1.63 -3.63 -2.54
N LEU A 47 1.87 -4.94 -2.56
CA LEU A 47 0.83 -5.96 -2.69
C LEU A 47 0.63 -6.69 -1.35
N ILE A 48 -0.61 -6.86 -0.94
CA ILE A 48 -0.99 -7.73 0.19
C ILE A 48 -2.14 -8.65 -0.24
N THR A 49 -2.45 -9.65 0.59
CA THR A 49 -3.57 -10.56 0.34
C THR A 49 -4.57 -10.52 1.49
N THR A 50 -5.84 -10.80 1.22
CA THR A 50 -6.87 -10.93 2.27
C THR A 50 -6.50 -11.99 3.32
N SER A 51 -5.92 -13.11 2.88
CA SER A 51 -5.43 -14.16 3.78
C SER A 51 -4.25 -13.73 4.66
N SER A 52 -3.31 -12.91 4.15
CA SER A 52 -2.21 -12.38 4.96
C SER A 52 -2.66 -11.35 6.00
N VAL A 53 -3.72 -10.59 5.72
CA VAL A 53 -4.31 -9.65 6.69
C VAL A 53 -5.08 -10.39 7.79
N ALA A 54 -5.72 -11.51 7.42
CA ALA A 54 -6.43 -12.38 8.36
C ALA A 54 -5.53 -13.36 9.12
N GLU A 55 -4.25 -13.51 8.74
CA GLU A 55 -3.26 -14.30 9.50
C GLU A 55 -3.19 -13.80 10.95
N PRO A 56 -2.79 -14.66 11.91
CA PRO A 56 -3.14 -14.55 13.32
C PRO A 56 -2.33 -13.47 14.06
N ILE A 57 -2.56 -12.20 13.68
CA ILE A 57 -2.28 -11.03 14.51
C ILE A 57 -3.29 -10.98 15.68
N GLY A 58 -4.15 -12.00 15.84
CA GLY A 58 -5.03 -12.23 16.97
C GLY A 58 -6.34 -11.45 16.94
N ARG A 59 -6.57 -10.64 15.90
CA ARG A 59 -7.79 -9.84 15.71
C ARG A 59 -7.95 -9.37 14.25
N PRO A 60 -9.17 -8.98 13.84
CA PRO A 60 -9.37 -8.29 12.57
C PRO A 60 -8.56 -7.00 12.49
N ILE A 61 -7.87 -6.79 11.37
CA ILE A 61 -7.11 -5.57 11.08
C ILE A 61 -7.60 -4.98 9.77
N ASP A 62 -7.81 -3.66 9.77
CA ASP A 62 -8.11 -2.92 8.55
C ASP A 62 -6.88 -2.86 7.64
N ALA A 63 -7.02 -3.41 6.44
CA ALA A 63 -5.97 -3.46 5.43
C ALA A 63 -5.38 -2.07 5.09
N ARG A 64 -6.16 -0.99 5.26
CA ARG A 64 -5.71 0.40 5.01
C ARG A 64 -4.51 0.80 5.87
N ARG A 65 -4.30 0.13 7.02
CA ARG A 65 -3.14 0.35 7.91
C ARG A 65 -1.82 -0.04 7.25
N PHE A 66 -1.84 -1.00 6.34
CA PHE A 66 -0.64 -1.42 5.61
C PHE A 66 -0.32 -0.52 4.41
N ARG A 67 -1.24 0.38 4.01
CA ARG A 67 -1.06 1.34 2.91
C ARG A 67 -0.70 0.66 1.58
N ALA A 68 -1.22 -0.55 1.37
CA ALA A 68 -1.02 -1.29 0.14
C ALA A 68 -1.75 -0.64 -1.04
N ASN A 69 -1.15 -0.71 -2.22
CA ASN A 69 -1.79 -0.26 -3.45
C ASN A 69 -2.84 -1.27 -3.93
N VAL A 70 -2.58 -2.56 -3.73
CA VAL A 70 -3.47 -3.65 -4.16
C VAL A 70 -3.63 -4.67 -3.03
N VAL A 71 -4.87 -5.03 -2.77
CA VAL A 71 -5.24 -6.16 -1.91
C VAL A 71 -5.79 -7.25 -2.81
N LEU A 72 -5.06 -8.36 -2.93
CA LEU A 72 -5.52 -9.52 -3.68
C LEU A 72 -6.45 -10.35 -2.80
N ASP A 73 -7.67 -10.56 -3.26
CA ASP A 73 -8.55 -11.51 -2.61
C ASP A 73 -8.10 -12.93 -2.92
N THR A 74 -7.76 -13.66 -1.87
CA THR A 74 -7.29 -15.04 -1.91
C THR A 74 -8.20 -15.99 -1.14
N GLY A 75 -9.37 -15.50 -0.69
CA GLY A 75 -10.26 -16.22 0.20
C GLY A 75 -9.57 -16.72 1.47
N ALA A 76 -10.04 -17.86 1.98
CA ALA A 76 -9.50 -18.51 3.17
C ALA A 76 -8.25 -19.37 2.88
N THR A 77 -7.69 -19.34 1.67
CA THR A 77 -6.52 -20.15 1.34
C THR A 77 -5.30 -19.62 2.12
N THR A 78 -5.00 -20.22 3.25
CA THR A 78 -3.80 -19.90 4.04
C THR A 78 -2.61 -20.65 3.43
N GLY A 79 -1.49 -19.95 3.25
CA GLY A 79 -0.29 -20.54 2.65
C GLY A 79 0.73 -19.48 2.28
N ARG A 80 1.58 -19.11 3.26
CA ARG A 80 2.72 -18.19 3.09
C ARG A 80 3.64 -18.58 1.91
N SER A 81 3.69 -19.87 1.55
CA SER A 81 4.63 -20.45 0.59
C SER A 81 4.28 -20.20 -0.88
N ARG A 82 3.00 -19.98 -1.23
CA ARG A 82 2.63 -19.80 -2.64
C ARG A 82 2.96 -18.41 -3.20
N TRP A 83 3.32 -17.45 -2.35
CA TRP A 83 3.59 -16.06 -2.78
C TRP A 83 5.05 -15.64 -2.63
N ARG A 84 5.80 -16.20 -1.66
CA ARG A 84 7.27 -15.99 -1.58
C ARG A 84 8.02 -16.63 -2.77
N THR A 85 7.44 -17.66 -3.37
CA THR A 85 8.08 -18.47 -4.42
C THR A 85 7.45 -18.28 -5.80
N ALA A 86 6.36 -17.54 -5.89
CA ALA A 86 5.69 -17.33 -7.17
C ALA A 86 6.21 -16.05 -7.80
N GLY A 87 6.88 -16.22 -8.94
CA GLY A 87 7.41 -15.15 -9.78
C GLY A 87 6.32 -14.39 -10.51
N THR A 88 5.37 -13.83 -9.78
CA THR A 88 4.07 -13.52 -10.35
C THR A 88 3.98 -12.10 -10.81
N GLY A 89 4.04 -11.93 -12.12
CA GLY A 89 3.19 -10.93 -12.73
C GLY A 89 1.74 -11.31 -12.51
N ALA A 90 0.91 -10.31 -12.25
CA ALA A 90 -0.52 -10.46 -12.38
C ALA A 90 -0.99 -9.55 -13.49
N THR A 91 -1.73 -10.11 -14.44
CA THR A 91 -2.38 -9.36 -15.50
C THR A 91 -3.81 -9.08 -15.10
N SER A 92 -4.21 -7.81 -15.07
CA SER A 92 -5.63 -7.48 -15.15
C SER A 92 -6.14 -7.76 -16.57
N PRO A 93 -7.45 -8.01 -16.77
CA PRO A 93 -8.05 -8.06 -18.10
C PRO A 93 -7.76 -6.81 -18.94
N SER A 94 -7.50 -5.67 -18.28
CA SER A 94 -7.11 -4.40 -18.89
C SER A 94 -5.60 -4.20 -19.07
N GLY A 95 -4.79 -5.25 -18.96
CA GLY A 95 -3.42 -5.31 -19.48
C GLY A 95 -2.30 -4.77 -18.59
N THR A 96 -2.58 -4.38 -17.34
CA THR A 96 -1.51 -4.03 -16.38
C THR A 96 -0.79 -5.30 -15.96
N SER A 97 0.54 -5.30 -15.96
CA SER A 97 1.33 -6.41 -15.40
C SER A 97 2.43 -5.93 -14.47
N TRP A 98 2.71 -6.72 -13.45
CA TRP A 98 3.81 -6.49 -12.51
C TRP A 98 5.00 -7.41 -12.84
N SER A 99 6.23 -6.97 -12.58
CA SER A 99 7.43 -7.74 -12.85
C SER A 99 7.80 -8.65 -11.67
N SER A 100 8.39 -9.80 -12.03
CA SER A 100 9.02 -10.78 -11.15
C SER A 100 10.53 -10.53 -11.05
N PRO A 101 11.20 -10.87 -9.93
CA PRO A 101 10.62 -11.41 -8.69
C PRO A 101 9.90 -10.32 -7.88
N LEU A 102 8.81 -10.72 -7.23
CA LEU A 102 8.25 -9.93 -6.13
C LEU A 102 9.29 -9.96 -5.00
N GLY A 103 9.75 -8.80 -4.54
CA GLY A 103 10.93 -8.66 -3.67
C GLY A 103 10.85 -9.41 -2.32
N PRO A 104 11.88 -9.34 -1.46
CA PRO A 104 12.02 -10.16 -0.24
C PRO A 104 10.90 -10.00 0.81
N GLY A 105 10.10 -8.94 0.65
CA GLY A 105 8.97 -8.54 1.48
C GLY A 105 8.98 -7.01 1.62
N MET A 106 7.84 -6.40 1.92
CA MET A 106 7.78 -4.96 2.18
C MET A 106 8.10 -4.67 3.66
N PRO A 107 9.19 -3.94 3.98
CA PRO A 107 9.48 -3.52 5.35
C PRO A 107 8.35 -2.65 5.92
N ARG A 108 8.02 -2.89 7.18
CA ARG A 108 7.02 -2.12 7.91
C ARG A 108 7.67 -1.29 9.00
N CYS A 109 7.20 -0.07 9.12
CA CYS A 109 7.59 0.87 10.17
C CYS A 109 6.36 1.27 11.00
N ARG A 110 6.55 2.22 11.92
CA ARG A 110 5.50 2.74 12.82
C ARG A 110 4.24 3.19 12.09
N MET A 111 4.32 3.53 10.80
CA MET A 111 3.17 3.94 9.99
C MET A 111 2.04 2.91 9.94
N ALA A 112 2.31 1.63 10.22
CA ALA A 112 1.29 0.58 10.33
C ALA A 112 0.47 0.66 11.65
N ASP A 113 1.03 1.27 12.69
CA ASP A 113 0.38 1.39 14.00
C ASP A 113 -0.58 2.57 14.06
N LEU A 114 -0.34 3.59 13.22
CA LEU A 114 -1.16 4.79 13.13
C LEU A 114 -2.62 4.47 12.80
N SER A 115 -3.52 5.29 13.33
CA SER A 115 -4.93 5.24 12.99
C SER A 115 -5.17 5.54 11.50
N VAL A 116 -6.28 5.03 10.99
CA VAL A 116 -6.77 5.29 9.63
C VAL A 116 -8.11 6.00 9.71
N PRO A 117 -8.54 6.75 8.68
CA PRO A 117 -9.83 7.46 8.71
C PRO A 117 -10.99 6.54 9.12
N GLY A 118 -11.75 7.00 10.13
CA GLY A 118 -12.83 6.23 10.76
C GLY A 118 -12.39 5.33 11.93
N GLN A 119 -11.11 5.34 12.29
CA GLN A 119 -10.58 4.65 13.47
C GLN A 119 -9.83 5.64 14.34
N VAL A 120 -10.04 5.56 15.65
CA VAL A 120 -9.39 6.44 16.64
C VAL A 120 -8.18 5.79 17.31
N GLU A 121 -8.06 4.47 17.26
CA GLU A 121 -7.05 3.73 18.02
C GLU A 121 -5.77 3.47 17.21
N GLU A 122 -4.61 3.83 17.79
CA GLU A 122 -3.33 3.26 17.37
C GLU A 122 -3.20 1.83 17.86
N LEU A 123 -2.68 0.95 17.02
CA LEU A 123 -2.62 -0.48 17.28
C LEU A 123 -1.17 -0.96 17.21
N PRO A 124 -0.66 -1.82 18.12
CA PRO A 124 0.72 -2.32 18.08
C PRO A 124 0.92 -3.42 17.02
N ILE A 125 0.58 -3.11 15.76
CA ILE A 125 0.63 -4.01 14.62
C ILE A 125 2.08 -4.35 14.29
N LEU A 126 2.97 -3.35 14.26
CA LEU A 126 4.39 -3.51 13.96
C LEU A 126 5.05 -4.51 14.91
N LYS A 127 4.74 -4.45 16.21
CA LYS A 127 5.26 -5.41 17.20
C LYS A 127 4.82 -6.84 16.88
N THR A 128 3.64 -7.02 16.29
CA THR A 128 3.18 -8.35 15.91
C THR A 128 3.80 -8.81 14.60
N ILE A 129 3.94 -7.93 13.61
CA ILE A 129 4.68 -8.23 12.37
C ILE A 129 6.13 -8.60 12.70
N ALA A 130 6.81 -7.84 13.56
CA ALA A 130 8.17 -8.12 13.99
C ALA A 130 8.32 -9.54 14.57
N ARG A 131 7.40 -9.95 15.45
CA ARG A 131 7.43 -11.26 16.10
C ARG A 131 7.26 -12.44 15.14
N HIS A 132 6.49 -12.27 14.06
CA HIS A 132 6.10 -13.40 13.20
C HIS A 132 6.70 -13.34 11.78
N HIS A 133 7.13 -12.17 11.32
CA HIS A 133 7.50 -11.91 9.93
C HIS A 133 8.73 -11.01 9.79
N ASP A 134 9.54 -10.81 10.84
CA ASP A 134 10.78 -10.02 10.78
C ASP A 134 10.58 -8.63 10.17
N VAL A 135 9.56 -7.92 10.65
CA VAL A 135 9.10 -6.60 10.15
C VAL A 135 8.66 -6.56 8.68
N LEU A 136 8.62 -7.68 7.97
CA LEU A 136 8.17 -7.75 6.58
C LEU A 136 6.69 -8.10 6.48
N PHE A 137 5.90 -7.32 5.75
CA PHE A 137 4.50 -7.65 5.48
C PHE A 137 4.05 -7.19 4.10
N GLY A 138 3.58 -8.14 3.28
CA GLY A 138 3.29 -7.92 1.87
C GLY A 138 4.53 -8.02 0.99
N LEU A 139 4.32 -7.73 -0.29
CA LEU A 139 5.32 -7.89 -1.34
C LEU A 139 5.61 -6.54 -2.01
N GLN A 140 6.86 -6.37 -2.39
CA GLN A 140 7.31 -5.30 -3.29
C GLN A 140 7.04 -5.75 -4.72
N ALA A 141 6.53 -4.84 -5.55
CA ALA A 141 6.25 -5.08 -6.96
C ALA A 141 6.62 -3.86 -7.80
N HIS A 142 7.11 -4.10 -9.01
CA HIS A 142 7.31 -3.07 -10.01
C HIS A 142 6.34 -3.29 -11.17
N VAL A 143 5.96 -2.21 -11.85
CA VAL A 143 5.06 -2.29 -13.01
C VAL A 143 5.88 -2.66 -14.23
N ALA A 144 5.69 -3.87 -14.75
CA ALA A 144 6.34 -4.34 -15.99
C ALA A 144 5.69 -3.70 -17.22
N ARG A 145 4.35 -3.60 -17.21
CA ARG A 145 3.55 -2.97 -18.26
C ARG A 145 2.44 -2.16 -17.63
N GLY A 146 2.41 -0.86 -17.93
CA GLY A 146 1.35 0.04 -17.49
C GLY A 146 0.00 -0.32 -18.13
N GLY A 147 -1.07 -0.09 -17.38
CA GLY A 147 -2.45 -0.30 -17.80
C GLY A 147 -3.42 0.20 -16.75
N HIS A 148 -4.68 -0.23 -16.86
CA HIS A 148 -5.68 0.02 -15.82
C HIS A 148 -5.91 -1.24 -14.98
N VAL A 149 -6.29 -1.05 -13.73
CA VAL A 149 -6.79 -2.10 -12.83
C VAL A 149 -8.05 -1.58 -12.15
N ARG A 150 -9.02 -2.47 -11.89
CA ARG A 150 -10.26 -2.17 -11.17
C ARG A 150 -10.48 -3.18 -10.06
N CYS A 151 -11.17 -2.75 -9.00
CA CYS A 151 -11.66 -3.68 -8.00
C CYS A 151 -12.56 -4.73 -8.65
N GLY A 152 -12.32 -6.01 -8.34
CA GLY A 152 -13.01 -7.14 -8.97
C GLY A 152 -12.27 -7.75 -10.17
N ASP A 153 -11.19 -7.13 -10.66
CA ASP A 153 -10.34 -7.76 -11.68
C ASP A 153 -9.72 -9.05 -11.13
N THR A 154 -9.70 -10.10 -11.96
CA THR A 154 -9.00 -11.34 -11.64
C THR A 154 -7.50 -11.15 -11.83
N ALA A 155 -6.72 -11.51 -10.81
CA ALA A 155 -5.27 -11.62 -10.91
C ALA A 155 -4.86 -13.07 -11.20
N ARG A 156 -4.04 -13.27 -12.24
CA ARG A 156 -3.44 -14.57 -12.55
C ARG A 156 -1.97 -14.55 -12.17
N LEU A 157 -1.53 -15.56 -11.44
CA LEU A 157 -0.11 -15.83 -11.20
C LEU A 157 0.53 -16.41 -12.46
N ILE A 158 1.52 -15.72 -13.01
CA ILE A 158 2.37 -16.20 -14.11
C ILE A 158 3.72 -16.70 -13.61
#